data_AF-A0A432Q6S3-F1
#
_entry.id   AF-A0A432Q6S3-F1
#
_cell.length_a   1.000
_cell.length_b   1.000
_cell.length_c   1.000
_cell.angle_alpha   90.00
_cell.angle_beta   90.00
_cell.angle_gamma   90.00
#
_symmetry.space_group_name_H-M   'P 1'
#
loop_
_entity.id
_entity.type
_entity.pdbx_description
1 polymer ?
#
loop_
_entity_poly.entity_id
_entity_poly.type
_entity_poly.pdbx_seq_one_letter_code
_entity_poly.pdbx_strand_id
1 'polypeptide(L)'
;MELSMEIELKGHIIDSMILPKVLDTIMDLGGDFEILKLDVGKTKKDESYCRMLVRGDERLFRELEKLGAILPEKDAKTEPAPADGILPDGFYATTHHPTYVRINGEWKRVKDIEMDCVIVIRDNEPVCVRQGLVKRGEPVVTGIDGVRIEAPQRPREKDVFAFMTSEVSAEKPVNSTIKRLAGELKKLKDGGGYIIHVVGTAIAHTGADEALAELIRMGYCQALFTGNGFAVMDVEKQLFGTTLGMDKETGEVYKGGFRNHLVAINEIRKAGSIKNAVEKGVLKGGVLYECVKRKIPFVIGGSLRDDGPLPDTITDVMQAQDEMRKYIREADMCFIWASMLHGIATGNMLPSTVKTVIVDMNPYVVTRLMDRGTAHALGIVSDPAVVLPMLVSELKVLEDNKM
;
A
#
# COMPACT_ATOMS: atom_id res chain seq x y z
N MET A 1 25.22 -10.68 26.18
CA MET A 1 26.30 -11.11 25.27
C MET A 1 27.15 -9.88 25.05
N GLU A 2 28.44 -9.95 25.36
CA GLU A 2 29.34 -8.79 25.29
C GLU A 2 29.75 -8.55 23.84
N LEU A 3 29.48 -7.35 23.33
CA LEU A 3 29.71 -6.92 21.96
C LEU A 3 30.87 -5.91 21.96
N SER A 4 31.74 -5.97 20.96
CA SER A 4 32.79 -4.98 20.72
C SER A 4 32.60 -4.37 19.33
N MET A 5 32.46 -3.05 19.25
CA MET A 5 32.22 -2.33 17.99
C MET A 5 32.95 -0.99 17.96
N GLU A 6 33.45 -0.59 16.80
CA GLU A 6 33.99 0.75 16.58
C GLU A 6 32.87 1.74 16.27
N ILE A 7 32.74 2.78 17.07
CA ILE A 7 31.76 3.84 16.87
C ILE A 7 32.46 5.13 16.42
N GLU A 8 31.76 5.94 15.65
CA GLU A 8 32.22 7.26 15.22
C GLU A 8 31.31 8.37 15.76
N LEU A 9 31.90 9.52 16.06
CA LEU A 9 31.21 10.75 16.43
C LEU A 9 31.72 11.85 15.51
N LYS A 10 30.81 12.63 14.89
CA LYS A 10 31.18 13.71 13.98
C LYS A 10 30.32 14.95 14.25
N GLY A 11 30.94 16.13 14.20
CA GLY A 11 30.29 17.43 14.38
C GLY A 11 30.93 18.25 15.50
N HIS A 12 30.20 19.18 16.11
CA HIS A 12 30.68 19.95 17.27
C HIS A 12 30.62 19.14 18.58
N ILE A 13 31.25 17.96 18.59
CA ILE A 13 31.07 16.92 19.63
C ILE A 13 31.70 17.29 20.99
N ILE A 14 32.64 18.23 21.01
CA ILE A 14 33.25 18.76 22.24
C ILE A 14 32.39 19.91 22.78
N ASP A 15 32.14 20.95 21.99
CA ASP A 15 31.38 22.14 22.41
C ASP A 15 29.94 21.80 22.82
N SER A 16 29.33 20.81 22.15
CA SER A 16 27.97 20.35 22.46
C SER A 16 27.93 19.30 23.58
N MET A 17 29.08 19.00 24.19
CA MET A 17 29.25 17.99 25.25
C MET A 17 28.75 16.60 24.86
N ILE A 18 28.78 16.27 23.57
CA ILE A 18 28.34 14.96 23.05
C ILE A 18 29.36 13.89 23.45
N LEU A 19 30.66 14.16 23.22
CA LEU A 19 31.73 13.21 23.55
C LEU A 19 31.77 12.87 25.06
N PRO A 20 31.77 13.84 26.00
CA PRO A 20 31.65 13.53 27.42
C PRO A 20 30.42 12.68 27.78
N LYS A 21 29.23 13.05 27.28
CA LYS A 21 27.99 12.29 27.54
C LYS A 21 28.06 10.85 27.05
N VAL A 22 28.68 10.63 25.89
CA VAL A 22 28.90 9.28 25.34
C VAL A 22 29.82 8.47 26.26
N LEU A 23 30.95 9.04 26.70
CA LEU A 23 31.87 8.35 27.61
C LEU A 23 31.22 8.03 28.96
N ASP A 24 30.48 9.00 29.53
CA ASP A 24 29.74 8.81 30.79
C ASP A 24 28.71 7.68 30.65
N THR A 25 27.95 7.67 29.55
CA THR A 25 26.95 6.62 29.27
C THR A 25 27.59 5.24 29.14
N ILE A 26 28.79 5.15 28.55
CA ILE A 26 29.56 3.89 28.47
C ILE A 26 29.91 3.40 29.88
N MET A 27 30.45 4.28 30.73
CA MET A 27 30.83 3.92 32.10
C MET A 27 29.62 3.57 32.98
N ASP A 28 28.53 4.34 32.89
CA ASP A 28 27.31 4.15 33.67
C ASP A 28 26.61 2.81 33.37
N LEU A 29 26.70 2.35 32.12
CA LEU A 29 26.16 1.05 31.69
C LEU A 29 27.19 -0.09 31.80
N GLY A 30 28.33 0.15 32.46
CA GLY A 30 29.35 -0.86 32.73
C GLY A 30 30.11 -1.35 31.50
N GLY A 31 30.15 -0.53 30.44
CA GLY A 31 30.96 -0.78 29.25
C GLY A 31 32.39 -0.27 29.39
N ASP A 32 33.22 -0.60 28.39
CA ASP A 32 34.62 -0.18 28.28
C ASP A 32 34.85 0.50 26.92
N PHE A 33 35.84 1.39 26.81
CA PHE A 33 36.13 2.09 25.57
C PHE A 33 37.62 2.36 25.35
N GLU A 34 38.02 2.39 24.08
CA GLU A 34 39.36 2.75 23.62
C GLU A 34 39.23 3.78 22.50
N ILE A 35 39.72 5.01 22.72
CA ILE A 35 39.71 6.05 21.68
C ILE A 35 40.80 5.73 20.66
N LEU A 36 40.40 5.36 19.46
CA LEU A 36 41.29 5.01 18.35
C LEU A 36 41.79 6.24 17.59
N LYS A 37 40.94 7.28 17.47
CA LYS A 37 41.28 8.53 16.79
C LYS A 37 40.44 9.68 17.33
N LEU A 38 41.07 10.83 17.56
CA LEU A 38 40.39 12.07 17.93
C LEU A 38 41.02 13.24 17.17
N ASP A 39 40.25 13.79 16.22
CA ASP A 39 40.60 14.99 15.48
C ASP A 39 39.76 16.17 16.03
N VAL A 40 40.44 17.14 16.64
CA VAL A 40 39.79 18.31 17.24
C VAL A 40 39.78 19.47 16.25
N GLY A 41 38.58 20.02 16.00
CA GLY A 41 38.41 21.24 15.21
C GLY A 41 39.22 22.40 15.79
N LYS A 42 39.91 23.17 14.94
CA LYS A 42 40.83 24.23 15.40
C LYS A 42 40.12 25.54 15.69
N THR A 43 38.97 25.77 15.05
CA THR A 43 38.17 26.97 15.19
C THR A 43 36.72 26.63 15.55
N LYS A 44 35.96 27.62 16.03
CA LYS A 44 34.55 27.46 16.44
C LYS A 44 33.63 26.84 15.37
N LYS A 45 33.99 26.93 14.09
CA LYS A 45 33.20 26.39 12.97
C LYS A 45 33.67 25.03 12.49
N ASP A 46 34.83 24.57 12.95
CA ASP A 46 35.39 23.30 12.52
C ASP A 46 34.73 22.15 13.29
N GLU A 47 34.29 21.12 12.56
CA GLU A 47 33.79 19.90 13.17
C GLU A 47 34.96 19.11 13.79
N SER A 48 34.68 18.43 14.90
CA SER A 48 35.57 17.45 15.50
C SER A 48 35.08 16.03 15.16
N TYR A 49 36.01 15.09 15.08
CA TYR A 49 35.73 13.69 14.77
C TYR A 49 36.39 12.80 15.81
N CYS A 50 35.65 11.82 16.32
CA CYS A 50 36.17 10.82 17.25
C CYS A 50 35.78 9.43 16.75
N ARG A 51 36.74 8.50 16.72
CA ARG A 51 36.51 7.08 16.50
C ARG A 51 37.00 6.32 17.71
N MET A 52 36.16 5.47 18.28
CA MET A 52 36.51 4.69 19.48
C MET A 52 35.95 3.28 19.40
N LEU A 53 36.71 2.30 19.90
CA LEU A 53 36.24 0.94 20.11
C LEU A 53 35.47 0.90 21.43
N VAL A 54 34.23 0.42 21.43
CA VAL A 54 33.39 0.29 22.63
C VAL A 54 33.07 -1.17 22.86
N ARG A 55 33.12 -1.62 24.12
CA ARG A 55 32.72 -2.96 24.57
C ARG A 55 31.55 -2.84 25.54
N GLY A 56 30.50 -3.62 25.32
CA GLY A 56 29.33 -3.64 26.21
C GLY A 56 28.18 -4.46 25.65
N ASP A 57 27.00 -4.34 26.25
CA ASP A 57 25.80 -5.03 25.79
C ASP A 57 25.05 -4.26 24.67
N GLU A 58 24.02 -4.87 24.09
CA GLU A 58 23.21 -4.26 23.02
C GLU A 58 22.42 -3.01 23.49
N ARG A 59 22.17 -2.88 24.80
CA ARG A 59 21.47 -1.71 25.36
C ARG A 59 22.38 -0.49 25.31
N LEU A 60 23.66 -0.66 25.62
CA LEU A 60 24.67 0.40 25.53
C LEU A 60 24.68 1.03 24.13
N PHE A 61 24.88 0.24 23.08
CA PHE A 61 24.98 0.76 21.71
C PHE A 61 23.72 1.51 21.26
N ARG A 62 22.53 1.09 21.71
CA ARG A 62 21.26 1.81 21.47
C ARG A 62 21.22 3.18 22.13
N GLU A 63 21.77 3.33 23.33
CA GLU A 63 21.85 4.65 23.99
C GLU A 63 22.91 5.53 23.32
N LEU A 64 24.03 4.97 22.86
CA LEU A 64 25.07 5.73 22.16
C LEU A 64 24.58 6.29 20.82
N GLU A 65 23.80 5.51 20.07
CA GLU A 65 23.20 5.97 18.82
C GLU A 65 22.25 7.17 19.03
N LYS A 66 21.47 7.18 20.12
CA LYS A 66 20.63 8.35 20.49
C LYS A 66 21.44 9.60 20.81
N LEU A 67 22.66 9.42 21.32
CA LEU A 67 23.59 10.52 21.61
C LEU A 67 24.36 10.98 20.36
N GLY A 68 24.13 10.35 19.21
CA GLY A 68 24.73 10.71 17.92
C GLY A 68 25.95 9.88 17.54
N ALA A 69 26.17 8.73 18.19
CA ALA A 69 27.19 7.76 17.76
C ALA A 69 26.75 7.06 16.46
N ILE A 70 27.65 7.07 15.50
CA ILE A 70 27.56 6.33 14.24
C ILE A 70 28.17 4.95 14.52
N LEU A 71 27.34 3.92 14.57
CA LEU A 71 27.78 2.54 14.74
C LEU A 71 28.35 1.99 13.42
N PRO A 72 29.24 0.99 13.45
CA PRO A 72 29.75 0.40 12.23
C PRO A 72 28.61 -0.37 11.57
N GLU A 73 28.21 0.07 10.40
CA GLU A 73 27.21 -0.64 9.61
C GLU A 73 27.71 -2.08 9.38
N LYS A 74 26.84 -3.06 9.59
CA LYS A 74 27.13 -4.48 9.29
C LYS A 74 26.37 -4.87 8.03
N ASP A 75 26.95 -5.78 7.26
CA ASP A 75 26.20 -6.45 6.21
C ASP A 75 25.10 -7.31 6.82
N ALA A 76 24.03 -7.48 6.08
CA ALA A 76 22.90 -8.28 6.52
C ALA A 76 23.30 -9.75 6.63
N LYS A 77 22.85 -10.36 7.73
CA LYS A 77 23.00 -11.80 7.91
C LYS A 77 21.98 -12.51 7.03
N THR A 78 22.40 -13.61 6.42
CA THR A 78 21.51 -14.45 5.62
C THR A 78 21.70 -15.90 5.98
N GLU A 79 20.62 -16.66 6.02
CA GLU A 79 20.63 -18.10 6.21
C GLU A 79 19.90 -18.79 5.05
N PRO A 80 20.36 -19.99 4.63
CA PRO A 80 19.72 -20.72 3.55
C PRO A 80 18.35 -21.24 4.01
N ALA A 81 17.32 -21.07 3.18
CA ALA A 81 16.02 -21.65 3.41
C ALA A 81 16.10 -23.19 3.51
N PRO A 82 15.59 -23.82 4.59
CA PRO A 82 15.75 -25.27 4.81
C PRO A 82 15.00 -26.13 3.77
N ALA A 83 13.85 -25.65 3.26
CA ALA A 83 13.06 -26.30 2.23
C ALA A 83 12.21 -25.28 1.46
N ASP A 84 11.58 -25.70 0.37
CA ASP A 84 10.61 -24.87 -0.36
C ASP A 84 9.47 -24.43 0.58
N GLY A 85 9.22 -23.12 0.64
CA GLY A 85 8.20 -22.52 1.49
C GLY A 85 8.52 -22.45 2.99
N ILE A 86 9.72 -22.89 3.41
CA ILE A 86 10.14 -22.87 4.82
C ILE A 86 11.29 -21.87 5.00
N LEU A 87 11.15 -21.00 5.99
CA LEU A 87 12.10 -19.94 6.32
C LEU A 87 13.09 -20.42 7.39
N PRO A 88 14.33 -19.91 7.42
CA PRO A 88 15.24 -20.13 8.55
C PRO A 88 14.69 -19.46 9.82
N ASP A 89 15.14 -19.94 10.97
CA ASP A 89 14.79 -19.33 12.26
C ASP A 89 15.33 -17.89 12.31
N GLY A 90 14.56 -16.96 12.91
CA GLY A 90 14.98 -15.57 13.01
C GLY A 90 14.97 -14.78 11.70
N PHE A 91 14.26 -15.25 10.67
CA PHE A 91 14.04 -14.48 9.44
C PHE A 91 13.50 -13.07 9.73
N TYR A 92 13.92 -12.11 8.91
CA TYR A 92 13.39 -10.76 8.95
C TYR A 92 12.02 -10.71 8.25
N ALA A 93 10.97 -10.35 9.00
CA ALA A 93 9.64 -10.09 8.44
C ALA A 93 9.54 -8.65 7.93
N THR A 94 9.12 -8.48 6.68
CA THR A 94 9.05 -7.16 6.04
C THR A 94 7.90 -6.32 6.57
N THR A 95 8.16 -5.00 6.62
CA THR A 95 7.09 -4.01 6.62
C THR A 95 6.74 -3.60 5.19
N HIS A 96 5.72 -2.78 5.00
CA HIS A 96 5.36 -2.20 3.71
C HIS A 96 6.16 -0.91 3.39
N HIS A 97 7.07 -0.47 4.27
CA HIS A 97 7.90 0.72 4.04
C HIS A 97 9.10 0.40 3.15
N PRO A 98 9.58 1.36 2.33
CA PRO A 98 10.84 1.22 1.60
C PRO A 98 11.96 0.74 2.53
N THR A 99 12.55 -0.39 2.17
CA THR A 99 13.56 -1.08 2.98
C THR A 99 14.84 -1.20 2.16
N TYR A 100 15.98 -1.11 2.83
CA TYR A 100 17.31 -1.26 2.26
C TYR A 100 18.06 -2.33 3.05
N VAL A 101 18.84 -3.13 2.34
CA VAL A 101 19.67 -4.18 2.92
C VAL A 101 21.10 -3.91 2.50
N ARG A 102 22.02 -3.95 3.46
CA ARG A 102 23.45 -3.78 3.21
C ARG A 102 24.06 -5.12 2.82
N ILE A 103 24.64 -5.18 1.63
CA ILE A 103 25.22 -6.40 1.06
C ILE A 103 26.59 -6.03 0.48
N ASN A 104 27.65 -6.69 0.95
CA ASN A 104 29.03 -6.42 0.55
C ASN A 104 29.43 -4.94 0.75
N GLY A 105 28.99 -4.33 1.86
CA GLY A 105 29.26 -2.95 2.21
C GLY A 105 28.34 -1.90 1.55
N GLU A 106 27.47 -2.30 0.62
CA GLU A 106 26.60 -1.40 -0.14
C GLU A 106 25.13 -1.51 0.29
N TRP A 107 24.48 -0.37 0.51
CA TRP A 107 23.03 -0.32 0.75
C TRP A 107 22.26 -0.49 -0.56
N LYS A 108 21.49 -1.57 -0.64
CA LYS A 108 20.64 -1.87 -1.79
C LYS A 108 19.18 -1.82 -1.41
N ARG A 109 18.35 -1.18 -2.24
CA ARG A 109 16.91 -1.09 -2.02
C ARG A 109 16.25 -2.44 -2.29
N VAL A 110 15.40 -2.90 -1.38
CA VAL A 110 14.59 -4.11 -1.56
C VAL A 110 13.57 -3.89 -2.67
N LYS A 111 13.56 -4.79 -3.66
CA LYS A 111 12.57 -4.77 -4.75
C LYS A 111 11.23 -5.33 -4.31
N ASP A 112 10.16 -4.81 -4.89
CA ASP A 112 8.78 -5.31 -4.71
C ASP A 112 8.32 -5.37 -3.23
N ILE A 113 8.69 -4.37 -2.43
CA ILE A 113 8.41 -4.38 -0.99
C ILE A 113 6.91 -4.48 -0.69
N GLU A 114 6.58 -5.41 0.20
CA GLU A 114 5.23 -5.76 0.64
C GLU A 114 5.33 -6.16 2.12
N MET A 115 4.28 -5.94 2.93
CA MET A 115 4.28 -6.43 4.32
C MET A 115 4.14 -7.95 4.38
N ASP A 116 4.40 -8.53 5.55
CA ASP A 116 4.18 -9.96 5.84
C ASP A 116 4.92 -10.91 4.86
N CYS A 117 6.05 -10.45 4.33
CA CYS A 117 6.93 -11.19 3.44
C CYS A 117 8.34 -11.33 4.06
N VAL A 118 9.28 -11.88 3.30
CA VAL A 118 10.69 -11.97 3.67
C VAL A 118 11.58 -11.35 2.59
N ILE A 119 12.84 -11.10 2.93
CA ILE A 119 13.84 -10.61 1.96
C ILE A 119 14.77 -11.77 1.60
N VAL A 120 14.88 -12.06 0.31
CA VAL A 120 15.81 -13.04 -0.25
C VAL A 120 16.87 -12.31 -1.07
N ILE A 121 18.12 -12.74 -1.01
CA ILE A 121 19.19 -12.20 -1.86
C ILE A 121 19.29 -13.04 -3.15
N ARG A 122 18.90 -12.46 -4.28
CA ARG A 122 18.98 -13.08 -5.62
C ARG A 122 19.92 -12.26 -6.47
N ASP A 123 20.94 -12.87 -7.06
CA ASP A 123 21.93 -12.17 -7.91
C ASP A 123 22.53 -10.91 -7.25
N ASN A 124 22.85 -11.01 -5.96
CA ASN A 124 23.35 -9.91 -5.12
C ASN A 124 22.37 -8.73 -4.97
N GLU A 125 21.07 -8.95 -5.21
CA GLU A 125 20.00 -7.97 -5.06
C GLU A 125 18.97 -8.46 -4.03
N PRO A 126 18.54 -7.60 -3.09
CA PRO A 126 17.51 -7.97 -2.13
C PRO A 126 16.12 -7.86 -2.78
N VAL A 127 15.34 -8.94 -2.69
CA VAL A 127 14.00 -9.06 -3.27
C VAL A 127 13.02 -9.47 -2.18
N CYS A 128 11.89 -8.77 -2.11
CA CYS A 128 10.77 -9.16 -1.25
C CYS A 128 10.06 -10.38 -1.85
N VAL A 129 9.89 -11.44 -1.05
CA VAL A 129 9.30 -12.71 -1.48
C VAL A 129 8.32 -13.19 -0.43
N ARG A 130 7.12 -13.60 -0.88
CA ARG A 130 6.14 -14.27 -0.01
C ARG A 130 6.69 -15.60 0.48
N GLN A 131 6.43 -15.94 1.74
CA GLN A 131 6.94 -17.15 2.37
C GLN A 131 6.79 -18.42 1.51
N GLY A 132 5.59 -18.66 0.96
CA GLY A 132 5.30 -19.85 0.16
C GLY A 132 6.04 -19.94 -1.19
N LEU A 133 6.71 -18.86 -1.64
CA LEU A 133 7.47 -18.82 -2.88
C LEU A 133 8.99 -18.96 -2.69
N VAL A 134 9.46 -18.95 -1.44
CA VAL A 134 10.88 -19.15 -1.12
C VAL A 134 11.30 -20.56 -1.51
N LYS A 135 12.45 -20.70 -2.16
CA LYS A 135 13.02 -21.98 -2.58
C LYS A 135 14.10 -22.45 -1.63
N ARG A 136 14.23 -23.77 -1.50
CA ARG A 136 15.29 -24.38 -0.68
C ARG A 136 16.67 -23.84 -1.07
N GLY A 137 17.45 -23.46 -0.07
CA GLY A 137 18.81 -22.96 -0.23
C GLY A 137 18.89 -21.47 -0.58
N GLU A 138 17.78 -20.78 -0.81
CA GLU A 138 17.80 -19.33 -1.02
C GLU A 138 18.29 -18.60 0.24
N PRO A 139 19.20 -17.61 0.10
CA PRO A 139 19.70 -16.85 1.23
C PRO A 139 18.63 -15.85 1.70
N VAL A 140 17.97 -16.17 2.81
CA VAL A 140 16.94 -15.32 3.45
C VAL A 140 17.61 -14.44 4.49
N VAL A 141 17.29 -13.15 4.50
CA VAL A 141 17.81 -12.22 5.52
C VAL A 141 17.28 -12.60 6.90
N THR A 142 18.19 -12.69 7.88
CA THR A 142 17.89 -13.00 9.28
C THR A 142 18.36 -11.89 10.22
N GLY A 143 17.64 -11.71 11.33
CA GLY A 143 17.91 -10.64 12.28
C GLY A 143 17.62 -9.24 11.72
N ILE A 144 18.24 -8.23 12.32
CA ILE A 144 18.04 -6.80 11.96
C ILE A 144 19.34 -6.10 11.55
N ASP A 145 20.49 -6.78 11.67
CA ASP A 145 21.79 -6.25 11.24
C ASP A 145 21.73 -5.97 9.72
N GLY A 146 22.23 -4.81 9.30
CA GLY A 146 22.29 -4.46 7.87
C GLY A 146 20.92 -4.24 7.21
N VAL A 147 19.85 -4.00 7.97
CA VAL A 147 18.52 -3.65 7.44
C VAL A 147 18.15 -2.23 7.86
N ARG A 148 17.75 -1.39 6.91
CA ARG A 148 17.32 0.00 7.14
C ARG A 148 15.95 0.23 6.54
N ILE A 149 15.03 0.77 7.35
CA ILE A 149 13.67 1.11 6.92
C ILE A 149 13.56 2.62 6.78
N GLU A 150 13.10 3.10 5.62
CA GLU A 150 12.75 4.51 5.39
C GLU A 150 11.24 4.68 5.61
N ALA A 151 10.85 4.87 6.88
CA ALA A 151 9.48 5.18 7.22
C ALA A 151 9.14 6.66 6.92
N PRO A 152 7.91 6.98 6.47
CA PRO A 152 7.48 8.37 6.29
C PRO A 152 7.61 9.16 7.59
N GLN A 153 8.09 10.40 7.51
CA GLN A 153 8.21 11.27 8.68
C GLN A 153 6.83 11.53 9.30
N ARG A 154 6.67 11.18 10.57
CA ARG A 154 5.46 11.53 11.34
C ARG A 154 5.46 13.03 11.66
N PRO A 155 4.33 13.74 11.49
CA PRO A 155 4.20 15.11 12.00
C PRO A 155 4.48 15.12 13.51
N ARG A 156 5.36 16.02 13.96
CA ARG A 156 5.85 16.06 15.35
C ARG A 156 4.91 16.76 16.34
N GLU A 157 3.83 17.36 15.88
CA GLU A 157 2.92 18.12 16.73
C GLU A 157 1.60 17.37 16.95
N LYS A 158 1.37 16.95 18.19
CA LYS A 158 0.03 16.62 18.71
C LYS A 158 -0.18 17.44 19.96
N ASP A 159 -1.23 18.27 19.96
CA ASP A 159 -1.64 19.03 21.14
C ASP A 159 -2.00 18.08 22.29
N VAL A 160 -1.72 18.51 23.52
CA VAL A 160 -2.01 17.75 24.76
C VAL A 160 -3.52 17.49 24.92
N PHE A 161 -4.36 18.32 24.30
CA PHE A 161 -5.81 18.16 24.26
C PHE A 161 -6.38 18.69 22.93
N ALA A 162 -7.14 17.86 22.22
CA ALA A 162 -7.88 18.27 21.02
C ALA A 162 -9.10 17.37 20.78
N PHE A 163 -10.21 17.97 20.35
CA PHE A 163 -11.41 17.27 19.89
C PHE A 163 -11.27 16.87 18.41
N MET A 164 -12.02 15.85 17.95
CA MET A 164 -12.08 15.41 16.54
C MET A 164 -10.74 14.91 15.95
N THR A 165 -9.84 14.42 16.82
CA THR A 165 -8.53 13.88 16.42
C THR A 165 -8.58 12.43 15.94
N SER A 166 -9.73 11.74 16.06
CA SER A 166 -9.87 10.37 15.58
C SER A 166 -9.60 10.30 14.08
N GLU A 167 -8.88 9.29 13.62
CA GLU A 167 -8.55 9.17 12.19
C GLU A 167 -9.78 8.78 11.37
N VAL A 168 -10.61 7.87 11.90
CA VAL A 168 -11.87 7.38 11.30
C VAL A 168 -13.07 7.99 12.03
N SER A 169 -13.87 8.80 11.33
CA SER A 169 -15.15 9.31 11.85
C SER A 169 -16.08 9.76 10.72
N ALA A 170 -17.37 9.50 10.88
CA ALA A 170 -18.43 9.98 9.98
C ALA A 170 -18.74 11.47 10.19
N GLU A 171 -18.29 12.07 11.30
CA GLU A 171 -18.59 13.45 11.68
C GLU A 171 -17.56 14.46 11.12
N LYS A 172 -16.70 14.03 10.19
CA LYS A 172 -15.73 14.90 9.54
C LYS A 172 -16.32 15.54 8.27
N PRO A 173 -15.94 16.79 7.95
CA PRO A 173 -16.42 17.45 6.74
C PRO A 173 -15.87 16.76 5.48
N VAL A 174 -16.73 15.97 4.83
CA VAL A 174 -16.39 15.22 3.62
C VAL A 174 -16.14 16.16 2.43
N ASN A 175 -16.88 17.27 2.33
CA ASN A 175 -16.80 18.21 1.19
C ASN A 175 -15.41 18.83 1.00
N SER A 176 -14.78 19.29 2.08
CA SER A 176 -13.42 19.87 2.01
C SER A 176 -12.39 18.81 1.64
N THR A 177 -12.59 17.59 2.12
CA THR A 177 -11.75 16.43 1.80
C THR A 177 -11.84 16.08 0.30
N ILE A 178 -13.04 16.06 -0.27
CA ILE A 178 -13.27 15.80 -1.70
C ILE A 178 -12.55 16.83 -2.57
N LYS A 179 -12.64 18.13 -2.25
CA LYS A 179 -11.95 19.18 -3.01
C LYS A 179 -10.44 18.99 -3.05
N ARG A 180 -9.85 18.67 -1.89
CA ARG A 180 -8.42 18.37 -1.80
C ARG A 180 -8.06 17.14 -2.64
N LEU A 181 -8.85 16.07 -2.53
CA LEU A 181 -8.64 14.83 -3.28
C LEU A 181 -8.73 15.06 -4.80
N ALA A 182 -9.70 15.86 -5.27
CA ALA A 182 -9.81 16.21 -6.68
C ALA A 182 -8.55 16.93 -7.17
N GLY A 183 -8.04 17.91 -6.40
CA GLY A 183 -6.79 18.60 -6.72
C GLY A 183 -5.57 17.68 -6.74
N GLU A 184 -5.49 16.70 -5.83
CA GLU A 184 -4.41 15.70 -5.81
C GLU A 184 -4.49 14.75 -7.01
N LEU A 185 -5.67 14.21 -7.30
CA LEU A 185 -5.92 13.37 -8.48
C LEU A 185 -5.56 14.10 -9.77
N LYS A 186 -5.95 15.37 -9.89
CA LYS A 186 -5.64 16.21 -11.06
C LYS A 186 -4.14 16.33 -11.27
N LYS A 187 -3.39 16.67 -10.21
CA LYS A 187 -1.92 16.77 -10.25
C LYS A 187 -1.27 15.45 -10.63
N LEU A 188 -1.75 14.35 -10.06
CA LEU A 188 -1.20 13.02 -10.29
C LEU A 188 -1.44 12.58 -11.74
N LYS A 189 -2.66 12.75 -12.26
CA LYS A 189 -2.98 12.52 -13.67
C LYS A 189 -2.13 13.38 -14.62
N ASP A 190 -2.03 14.68 -14.35
CA ASP A 190 -1.23 15.60 -15.18
C ASP A 190 0.28 15.25 -15.15
N GLY A 191 0.76 14.63 -14.07
CA GLY A 191 2.11 14.08 -13.94
C GLY A 191 2.30 12.67 -14.51
N GLY A 192 1.26 12.06 -15.08
CA GLY A 192 1.32 10.70 -15.62
C GLY A 192 1.30 9.59 -14.57
N GLY A 193 0.84 9.87 -13.35
CA GLY A 193 0.79 8.90 -12.26
C GLY A 193 -0.26 7.81 -12.46
N TYR A 194 -0.12 6.73 -11.70
CA TYR A 194 -0.90 5.51 -11.84
C TYR A 194 -1.94 5.36 -10.71
N ILE A 195 -3.22 5.38 -11.07
CA ILE A 195 -4.34 5.34 -10.12
C ILE A 195 -5.06 4.00 -10.22
N ILE A 196 -5.16 3.30 -9.09
CA ILE A 196 -5.90 2.04 -8.96
C ILE A 196 -7.24 2.28 -8.26
N HIS A 197 -8.29 1.62 -8.76
CA HIS A 197 -9.60 1.57 -8.09
C HIS A 197 -9.98 0.15 -7.73
N VAL A 198 -10.20 -0.12 -6.45
CA VAL A 198 -10.77 -1.35 -5.92
C VAL A 198 -12.26 -1.14 -5.69
N VAL A 199 -13.10 -1.96 -6.32
CA VAL A 199 -14.54 -1.68 -6.46
C VAL A 199 -15.37 -2.84 -5.91
N GLY A 200 -16.25 -2.53 -4.96
CA GLY A 200 -17.21 -3.47 -4.38
C GLY A 200 -18.60 -3.41 -5.04
N THR A 201 -19.46 -4.37 -4.70
CA THR A 201 -20.81 -4.52 -5.27
C THR A 201 -21.72 -3.34 -4.99
N ALA A 202 -21.53 -2.66 -3.85
CA ALA A 202 -22.36 -1.50 -3.48
C ALA A 202 -22.32 -0.40 -4.54
N ILE A 203 -21.21 -0.25 -5.27
CA ILE A 203 -21.05 0.76 -6.32
C ILE A 203 -22.07 0.57 -7.46
N ALA A 204 -22.41 -0.67 -7.80
CA ALA A 204 -23.44 -0.95 -8.80
C ALA A 204 -24.86 -0.72 -8.22
N HIS A 205 -25.09 -1.11 -6.97
CA HIS A 205 -26.41 -0.98 -6.32
C HIS A 205 -26.82 0.48 -6.08
N THR A 206 -25.87 1.34 -5.72
CA THR A 206 -26.15 2.73 -5.34
C THR A 206 -26.11 3.70 -6.53
N GLY A 207 -25.82 3.21 -7.74
CA GLY A 207 -25.69 4.05 -8.94
C GLY A 207 -24.34 4.77 -9.09
N ALA A 208 -23.43 4.60 -8.13
CA ALA A 208 -22.10 5.23 -8.14
C ALA A 208 -21.23 4.75 -9.32
N ASP A 209 -21.53 3.61 -9.91
CA ASP A 209 -20.90 3.05 -11.11
C ASP A 209 -20.93 4.02 -12.31
N GLU A 210 -21.96 4.87 -12.44
CA GLU A 210 -22.02 5.86 -13.52
C GLU A 210 -20.96 6.95 -13.36
N ALA A 211 -20.74 7.41 -12.13
CA ALA A 211 -19.67 8.34 -11.80
C ALA A 211 -18.30 7.66 -11.94
N LEU A 212 -18.17 6.37 -11.58
CA LEU A 212 -16.93 5.63 -11.80
C LEU A 212 -16.59 5.49 -13.30
N ALA A 213 -17.59 5.20 -14.13
CA ALA A 213 -17.43 5.13 -15.58
C ALA A 213 -17.00 6.50 -16.15
N GLU A 214 -17.54 7.59 -15.63
CA GLU A 214 -17.12 8.94 -16.01
C GLU A 214 -15.68 9.25 -15.58
N LEU A 215 -15.30 8.87 -14.36
CA LEU A 215 -13.95 9.02 -13.84
C LEU A 215 -12.92 8.28 -14.72
N ILE A 216 -13.27 7.07 -15.14
CA ILE A 216 -12.52 6.29 -16.14
C ILE A 216 -12.46 7.05 -17.47
N ARG A 217 -13.58 7.63 -17.93
CA ARG A 217 -13.61 8.40 -19.18
C ARG A 217 -12.69 9.62 -19.17
N MET A 218 -12.57 10.24 -18.01
CA MET A 218 -11.72 11.41 -17.78
C MET A 218 -10.23 11.05 -17.62
N GLY A 219 -9.88 9.75 -17.54
CA GLY A 219 -8.49 9.27 -17.46
C GLY A 219 -7.91 9.18 -16.05
N TYR A 220 -8.76 9.12 -15.02
CA TYR A 220 -8.36 9.04 -13.62
C TYR A 220 -8.28 7.60 -13.09
N CYS A 221 -8.17 6.61 -13.98
CA CYS A 221 -8.08 5.19 -13.62
C CYS A 221 -7.12 4.48 -14.59
N GLN A 222 -6.10 3.82 -14.04
CA GLN A 222 -5.08 3.09 -14.78
C GLN A 222 -5.16 1.57 -14.55
N ALA A 223 -5.76 1.13 -13.44
CA ALA A 223 -6.19 -0.26 -13.25
C ALA A 223 -7.41 -0.35 -12.34
N LEU A 224 -8.22 -1.40 -12.53
CA LEU A 224 -9.41 -1.66 -11.71
C LEU A 224 -9.37 -3.07 -11.11
N PHE A 225 -9.55 -3.18 -9.80
CA PHE A 225 -9.67 -4.46 -9.11
C PHE A 225 -11.08 -4.65 -8.57
N THR A 226 -11.63 -5.84 -8.76
CA THR A 226 -12.97 -6.15 -8.28
C THR A 226 -13.16 -7.66 -8.10
N GLY A 227 -14.36 -8.06 -7.69
CA GLY A 227 -14.79 -9.45 -7.65
C GLY A 227 -15.93 -9.73 -8.64
N ASN A 228 -16.24 -11.01 -8.83
CA ASN A 228 -17.28 -11.46 -9.77
C ASN A 228 -18.63 -10.78 -9.51
N GLY A 229 -19.01 -10.58 -8.24
CA GLY A 229 -20.28 -9.95 -7.88
C GLY A 229 -20.49 -8.57 -8.52
N PHE A 230 -19.52 -7.65 -8.38
CA PHE A 230 -19.65 -6.32 -9.00
C PHE A 230 -19.61 -6.42 -10.52
N ALA A 231 -18.72 -7.26 -11.07
CA ALA A 231 -18.59 -7.43 -12.50
C ALA A 231 -19.89 -7.91 -13.16
N VAL A 232 -20.59 -8.87 -12.55
CA VAL A 232 -21.89 -9.33 -13.04
C VAL A 232 -22.95 -8.25 -12.89
N MET A 233 -22.99 -7.52 -11.76
CA MET A 233 -23.96 -6.46 -11.54
C MET A 233 -23.79 -5.28 -12.52
N ASP A 234 -22.56 -4.91 -12.84
CA ASP A 234 -22.26 -3.91 -13.88
C ASP A 234 -22.84 -4.36 -15.23
N VAL A 235 -22.63 -5.62 -15.62
CA VAL A 235 -23.22 -6.19 -16.86
C VAL A 235 -24.75 -6.25 -16.79
N GLU A 236 -25.31 -6.77 -15.69
CA GLU A 236 -26.76 -6.91 -15.50
C GLU A 236 -27.46 -5.57 -15.68
N LYS A 237 -26.90 -4.50 -15.11
CA LYS A 237 -27.45 -3.15 -15.18
C LYS A 237 -27.53 -2.64 -16.62
N GLN A 238 -26.57 -3.00 -17.47
CA GLN A 238 -26.53 -2.57 -18.88
C GLN A 238 -27.43 -3.39 -19.79
N LEU A 239 -27.66 -4.67 -19.44
CA LEU A 239 -28.53 -5.55 -20.23
C LEU A 239 -30.00 -5.40 -19.84
N PHE A 240 -30.29 -5.15 -18.56
CA PHE A 240 -31.64 -5.25 -18.00
C PHE A 240 -32.08 -4.05 -17.18
N GLY A 241 -31.19 -3.09 -16.91
CA GLY A 241 -31.50 -1.94 -16.04
C GLY A 241 -31.57 -2.28 -14.56
N THR A 242 -31.16 -3.49 -14.15
CA THR A 242 -31.29 -3.99 -12.77
C THR A 242 -29.96 -4.40 -12.15
N THR A 243 -29.90 -4.43 -10.81
CA THR A 243 -28.85 -5.10 -10.03
C THR A 243 -29.49 -6.09 -9.06
N LEU A 244 -29.23 -7.40 -9.21
CA LEU A 244 -29.97 -8.46 -8.51
C LEU A 244 -31.51 -8.33 -8.62
N GLY A 245 -32.00 -7.84 -9.77
CA GLY A 245 -33.42 -7.60 -9.99
C GLY A 245 -34.01 -6.35 -9.34
N MET A 246 -33.19 -5.54 -8.66
CA MET A 246 -33.56 -4.20 -8.20
C MET A 246 -33.41 -3.20 -9.36
N ASP A 247 -34.48 -2.49 -9.70
CA ASP A 247 -34.46 -1.46 -10.73
C ASP A 247 -33.54 -0.30 -10.35
N LYS A 248 -32.73 0.15 -11.31
CA LYS A 248 -31.73 1.20 -11.06
C LYS A 248 -32.33 2.59 -10.84
N GLU A 249 -33.53 2.88 -11.33
CA GLU A 249 -34.15 4.20 -11.22
C GLU A 249 -35.12 4.29 -10.05
N THR A 250 -35.91 3.24 -9.82
CA THR A 250 -36.93 3.25 -8.76
C THR A 250 -36.46 2.60 -7.47
N GLY A 251 -35.45 1.73 -7.51
CA GLY A 251 -35.02 0.92 -6.37
C GLY A 251 -36.00 -0.22 -6.01
N GLU A 252 -37.05 -0.44 -6.81
CA GLU A 252 -37.99 -1.52 -6.58
C GLU A 252 -37.41 -2.87 -7.03
N VAL A 253 -37.67 -3.92 -6.24
CA VAL A 253 -37.22 -5.29 -6.58
C VAL A 253 -38.30 -5.99 -7.39
N TYR A 254 -38.00 -6.30 -8.65
CA TYR A 254 -38.94 -6.99 -9.53
C TYR A 254 -39.13 -8.46 -9.14
N LYS A 255 -40.37 -8.94 -9.23
CA LYS A 255 -40.70 -10.35 -9.03
C LYS A 255 -39.99 -11.20 -10.10
N GLY A 256 -39.09 -12.07 -9.68
CA GLY A 256 -38.27 -12.90 -10.59
C GLY A 256 -37.01 -12.21 -11.12
N GLY A 257 -36.70 -10.99 -10.67
CA GLY A 257 -35.54 -10.22 -11.12
C GLY A 257 -34.18 -10.88 -10.83
N PHE A 258 -34.10 -11.81 -9.87
CA PHE A 258 -32.92 -12.65 -9.65
C PHE A 258 -32.46 -13.41 -10.91
N ARG A 259 -33.37 -13.67 -11.85
CA ARG A 259 -33.05 -14.32 -13.13
C ARG A 259 -32.14 -13.44 -14.01
N ASN A 260 -32.28 -12.12 -13.94
CA ASN A 260 -31.48 -11.18 -14.75
C ASN A 260 -29.98 -11.38 -14.49
N HIS A 261 -29.61 -11.56 -13.22
CA HIS A 261 -28.23 -11.84 -12.82
C HIS A 261 -27.66 -13.10 -13.50
N LEU A 262 -28.38 -14.21 -13.45
CA LEU A 262 -27.95 -15.47 -14.08
C LEU A 262 -27.93 -15.38 -15.61
N VAL A 263 -28.86 -14.64 -16.20
CA VAL A 263 -28.87 -14.40 -17.65
C VAL A 263 -27.68 -13.54 -18.05
N ALA A 264 -27.34 -12.49 -17.30
CA ALA A 264 -26.16 -11.66 -17.56
C ALA A 264 -24.87 -12.48 -17.57
N ILE A 265 -24.69 -13.37 -16.58
CA ILE A 265 -23.57 -14.34 -16.56
C ILE A 265 -23.56 -15.16 -17.84
N ASN A 266 -24.70 -15.73 -18.21
CA ASN A 266 -24.81 -16.59 -19.38
C ASN A 266 -24.49 -15.85 -20.70
N GLU A 267 -24.92 -14.59 -20.84
CA GLU A 267 -24.62 -13.78 -22.03
C GLU A 267 -23.11 -13.50 -22.17
N ILE A 268 -22.41 -13.17 -21.08
CA ILE A 268 -20.96 -13.00 -21.13
C ILE A 268 -20.25 -14.33 -21.41
N ARG A 269 -20.72 -15.44 -20.83
CA ARG A 269 -20.17 -16.78 -21.14
C ARG A 269 -20.36 -17.16 -22.60
N LYS A 270 -21.52 -16.86 -23.21
CA LYS A 270 -21.73 -17.01 -24.67
C LYS A 270 -20.77 -16.16 -25.50
N ALA A 271 -20.47 -14.94 -25.04
CA ALA A 271 -19.52 -14.06 -25.71
C ALA A 271 -18.07 -14.58 -25.58
N GLY A 272 -17.77 -15.29 -24.50
CA GLY A 272 -16.47 -15.90 -24.16
C GLY A 272 -15.61 -15.05 -23.23
N SER A 273 -15.87 -13.74 -23.16
CA SER A 273 -15.25 -12.80 -22.23
C SER A 273 -16.01 -11.47 -22.25
N ILE A 274 -15.78 -10.62 -21.25
CA ILE A 274 -16.28 -9.24 -21.22
C ILE A 274 -15.77 -8.46 -22.44
N LYS A 275 -14.48 -8.60 -22.77
CA LYS A 275 -13.88 -7.95 -23.94
C LYS A 275 -14.63 -8.33 -25.23
N ASN A 276 -14.88 -9.62 -25.44
CA ASN A 276 -15.61 -10.09 -26.61
C ASN A 276 -17.06 -9.60 -26.62
N ALA A 277 -17.71 -9.50 -25.45
CA ALA A 277 -19.07 -8.97 -25.34
C ALA A 277 -19.14 -7.49 -25.77
N VAL A 278 -18.12 -6.70 -25.44
CA VAL A 278 -17.99 -5.30 -25.90
C VAL A 278 -17.74 -5.23 -27.40
N GLU A 279 -16.82 -6.03 -27.92
CA GLU A 279 -16.47 -6.06 -29.35
C GLU A 279 -17.64 -6.51 -30.24
N LYS A 280 -18.45 -7.48 -29.76
CA LYS A 280 -19.67 -7.95 -30.42
C LYS A 280 -20.87 -7.01 -30.24
N GLY A 281 -20.74 -5.96 -29.44
CA GLY A 281 -21.81 -5.01 -29.15
C GLY A 281 -22.93 -5.56 -28.26
N VAL A 282 -22.68 -6.65 -27.53
CA VAL A 282 -23.59 -7.19 -26.50
C VAL A 282 -23.59 -6.28 -25.28
N LEU A 283 -22.39 -5.90 -24.80
CA LEU A 283 -22.21 -4.92 -23.74
C LEU A 283 -21.88 -3.55 -24.35
N LYS A 284 -22.70 -2.53 -24.04
CA LYS A 284 -22.63 -1.20 -24.70
C LYS A 284 -22.34 -0.03 -23.75
N GLY A 285 -22.22 -0.29 -22.45
CA GLY A 285 -22.00 0.70 -21.41
C GLY A 285 -21.53 0.04 -20.12
N GLY A 286 -21.41 0.82 -19.05
CA GLY A 286 -20.94 0.35 -17.74
C GLY A 286 -19.44 0.53 -17.53
N VAL A 287 -19.00 0.23 -16.32
CA VAL A 287 -17.62 0.43 -15.86
C VAL A 287 -16.65 -0.46 -16.63
N LEU A 288 -16.99 -1.74 -16.77
CA LEU A 288 -16.13 -2.71 -17.47
C LEU A 288 -16.07 -2.45 -18.98
N TYR A 289 -17.16 -1.94 -19.57
CA TYR A 289 -17.15 -1.47 -20.95
C TYR A 289 -16.15 -0.32 -21.16
N GLU A 290 -16.16 0.68 -20.28
CA GLU A 290 -15.21 1.79 -20.37
C GLU A 290 -13.77 1.32 -20.18
N CYS A 291 -13.52 0.36 -19.27
CA CYS A 291 -12.21 -0.26 -19.13
C CYS A 291 -11.74 -0.91 -20.44
N VAL A 292 -12.60 -1.70 -21.10
CA VAL A 292 -12.27 -2.33 -22.39
C VAL A 292 -12.01 -1.27 -23.47
N LYS A 293 -12.88 -0.28 -23.62
CA LYS A 293 -12.74 0.78 -24.64
C LYS A 293 -11.46 1.59 -24.47
N ARG A 294 -11.02 1.81 -23.24
CA ARG A 294 -9.84 2.62 -22.90
C ARG A 294 -8.59 1.79 -22.64
N LYS A 295 -8.68 0.47 -22.81
CA LYS A 295 -7.57 -0.48 -22.58
C LYS A 295 -7.03 -0.40 -21.15
N ILE A 296 -7.91 -0.16 -20.18
CA ILE A 296 -7.57 -0.19 -18.76
C ILE A 296 -7.64 -1.65 -18.31
N PRO A 297 -6.54 -2.22 -17.78
CA PRO A 297 -6.56 -3.55 -17.22
C PRO A 297 -7.52 -3.62 -16.03
N PHE A 298 -8.27 -4.72 -15.93
CA PHE A 298 -9.05 -5.03 -14.76
C PHE A 298 -8.78 -6.45 -14.29
N VAL A 299 -8.79 -6.65 -12.97
CA VAL A 299 -8.61 -7.95 -12.33
C VAL A 299 -9.87 -8.30 -11.56
N ILE A 300 -10.48 -9.44 -11.91
CA ILE A 300 -11.68 -9.96 -11.25
C ILE A 300 -11.25 -11.16 -10.40
N GLY A 301 -10.96 -10.90 -9.12
CA GLY A 301 -10.58 -11.94 -8.17
C GLY A 301 -11.80 -12.72 -7.69
N GLY A 302 -11.79 -14.05 -7.87
CA GLY A 302 -12.88 -14.93 -7.48
C GLY A 302 -13.07 -15.06 -5.96
N SER A 303 -14.26 -15.49 -5.57
CA SER A 303 -14.64 -15.73 -4.18
C SER A 303 -15.56 -16.95 -4.04
N LEU A 304 -15.66 -17.50 -2.82
CA LEU A 304 -16.47 -18.69 -2.54
C LEU A 304 -17.97 -18.50 -2.81
N ARG A 305 -18.45 -17.26 -2.94
CA ARG A 305 -19.87 -16.93 -3.17
C ARG A 305 -20.20 -16.66 -4.63
N ASP A 306 -19.28 -16.88 -5.56
CA ASP A 306 -19.45 -16.46 -6.95
C ASP A 306 -20.44 -17.36 -7.70
N ASP A 307 -21.48 -16.74 -8.27
CA ASP A 307 -22.36 -17.37 -9.26
C ASP A 307 -21.73 -17.35 -10.65
N GLY A 308 -21.78 -18.47 -11.38
CA GLY A 308 -21.23 -18.60 -12.74
C GLY A 308 -19.88 -19.33 -12.74
N PRO A 309 -18.74 -18.64 -12.53
CA PRO A 309 -18.50 -17.18 -12.63
C PRO A 309 -18.44 -16.68 -14.08
N LEU A 310 -18.19 -15.38 -14.27
CA LEU A 310 -17.79 -14.83 -15.57
C LEU A 310 -16.49 -15.50 -16.07
N PRO A 311 -16.28 -15.64 -17.39
CA PRO A 311 -15.05 -16.23 -17.94
C PRO A 311 -13.77 -15.49 -17.53
N ASP A 312 -13.86 -14.17 -17.33
CA ASP A 312 -12.75 -13.30 -16.94
C ASP A 312 -12.38 -13.41 -15.45
N THR A 313 -13.19 -14.08 -14.63
CA THR A 313 -12.95 -14.24 -13.19
C THR A 313 -11.81 -15.22 -12.93
N ILE A 314 -10.78 -14.76 -12.23
CA ILE A 314 -9.65 -15.59 -11.78
C ILE A 314 -10.07 -16.33 -10.52
N THR A 315 -10.39 -17.63 -10.66
CA THR A 315 -10.88 -18.47 -9.56
C THR A 315 -9.80 -18.91 -8.59
N ASP A 316 -8.54 -18.97 -9.05
CA ASP A 316 -7.39 -19.22 -8.18
C ASP A 316 -7.01 -17.90 -7.48
N VAL A 317 -7.25 -17.85 -6.17
CA VAL A 317 -7.04 -16.64 -5.38
C VAL A 317 -5.56 -16.22 -5.30
N MET A 318 -4.63 -17.17 -5.41
CA MET A 318 -3.20 -16.85 -5.42
C MET A 318 -2.81 -16.23 -6.77
N GLN A 319 -3.31 -16.79 -7.87
CA GLN A 319 -3.11 -16.19 -9.20
C GLN A 319 -3.77 -14.81 -9.29
N ALA A 320 -4.94 -14.61 -8.69
CA ALA A 320 -5.60 -13.32 -8.65
C ALA A 320 -4.74 -12.26 -7.93
N GLN A 321 -4.16 -12.62 -6.77
CA GLN A 321 -3.24 -11.72 -6.08
C GLN A 321 -1.98 -11.42 -6.92
N ASP A 322 -1.40 -12.42 -7.58
CA ASP A 322 -0.21 -12.22 -8.41
C ASP A 322 -0.50 -11.35 -9.63
N GLU A 323 -1.69 -11.44 -10.22
CA GLU A 323 -2.13 -10.54 -11.27
C GLU A 323 -2.31 -9.10 -10.73
N MET A 324 -2.92 -8.92 -9.56
CA MET A 324 -3.06 -7.59 -8.92
C MET A 324 -1.70 -6.94 -8.65
N ARG A 325 -0.71 -7.71 -8.17
CA ARG A 325 0.64 -7.20 -7.85
C ARG A 325 1.34 -6.55 -9.04
N LYS A 326 1.07 -7.01 -10.27
CA LYS A 326 1.68 -6.43 -11.48
C LYS A 326 1.36 -4.94 -11.62
N TYR A 327 0.14 -4.55 -11.31
CA TYR A 327 -0.32 -3.17 -11.43
C TYR A 327 -0.03 -2.36 -10.14
N ILE A 328 -0.06 -3.02 -8.98
CA ILE A 328 0.25 -2.38 -7.69
C ILE A 328 1.67 -1.79 -7.64
N ARG A 329 2.63 -2.42 -8.31
CA ARG A 329 4.03 -1.95 -8.37
C ARG A 329 4.18 -0.58 -9.03
N GLU A 330 3.26 -0.24 -9.93
CA GLU A 330 3.24 1.04 -10.63
C GLU A 330 2.40 2.10 -9.90
N ALA A 331 1.62 1.71 -8.88
CA ALA A 331 0.62 2.58 -8.26
C ALA A 331 1.25 3.77 -7.53
N ASP A 332 0.65 4.95 -7.72
CA ASP A 332 0.91 6.14 -6.91
C ASP A 332 -0.25 6.43 -5.95
N MET A 333 -1.46 6.04 -6.35
CA MET A 333 -2.68 6.23 -5.57
C MET A 333 -3.65 5.06 -5.74
N CYS A 334 -4.30 4.64 -4.66
CA CYS A 334 -5.30 3.58 -4.66
C CYS A 334 -6.58 4.05 -3.95
N PHE A 335 -7.72 3.90 -4.61
CA PHE A 335 -9.04 4.09 -4.00
C PHE A 335 -9.69 2.75 -3.73
N ILE A 336 -10.28 2.59 -2.56
CA ILE A 336 -11.06 1.41 -2.17
C ILE A 336 -12.49 1.86 -1.92
N TRP A 337 -13.40 1.39 -2.77
CA TRP A 337 -14.81 1.77 -2.80
C TRP A 337 -15.69 0.62 -2.32
N ALA A 338 -16.19 0.71 -1.09
CA ALA A 338 -17.13 -0.25 -0.48
C ALA A 338 -16.77 -1.73 -0.70
N SER A 339 -15.49 -2.07 -0.52
CA SER A 339 -14.97 -3.41 -0.73
C SER A 339 -14.05 -3.82 0.41
N MET A 340 -14.58 -4.61 1.35
CA MET A 340 -13.80 -5.10 2.47
C MET A 340 -12.76 -6.13 2.04
N LEU A 341 -13.17 -7.23 1.37
CA LEU A 341 -12.27 -8.34 1.06
C LEU A 341 -11.16 -7.94 0.07
N HIS A 342 -11.53 -7.43 -1.11
CA HIS A 342 -10.54 -7.01 -2.11
C HIS A 342 -9.78 -5.76 -1.66
N GLY A 343 -10.42 -4.86 -0.89
CA GLY A 343 -9.74 -3.73 -0.29
C GLY A 343 -8.62 -4.18 0.64
N ILE A 344 -8.91 -5.12 1.54
CA ILE A 344 -7.93 -5.64 2.51
C ILE A 344 -6.80 -6.38 1.77
N ALA A 345 -7.15 -7.21 0.79
CA ALA A 345 -6.14 -7.89 -0.02
C ALA A 345 -5.22 -6.88 -0.73
N THR A 346 -5.78 -5.81 -1.30
CA THR A 346 -5.01 -4.75 -1.96
C THR A 346 -4.13 -3.99 -0.97
N GLY A 347 -4.68 -3.62 0.20
CA GLY A 347 -3.94 -2.94 1.27
C GLY A 347 -2.70 -3.71 1.74
N ASN A 348 -2.82 -5.04 1.87
CA ASN A 348 -1.69 -5.90 2.22
C ASN A 348 -0.56 -5.87 1.16
N MET A 349 -0.92 -5.69 -0.11
CA MET A 349 0.03 -5.70 -1.24
C MET A 349 0.67 -4.33 -1.51
N LEU A 350 0.09 -3.24 -0.96
CA LEU A 350 0.52 -1.88 -1.26
C LEU A 350 1.75 -1.47 -0.44
N PRO A 351 2.79 -0.89 -1.06
CA PRO A 351 3.87 -0.26 -0.32
C PRO A 351 3.39 1.07 0.30
N SER A 352 4.05 1.52 1.37
CA SER A 352 3.64 2.72 2.12
C SER A 352 3.76 4.03 1.35
N THR A 353 4.39 4.00 0.19
CA THR A 353 4.54 5.14 -0.72
C THR A 353 3.26 5.42 -1.50
N VAL A 354 2.35 4.44 -1.59
CA VAL A 354 1.08 4.61 -2.29
C VAL A 354 0.10 5.34 -1.39
N LYS A 355 -0.48 6.42 -1.91
CA LYS A 355 -1.58 7.12 -1.22
C LYS A 355 -2.85 6.29 -1.31
N THR A 356 -3.41 5.91 -0.18
CA THR A 356 -4.63 5.08 -0.15
C THR A 356 -5.82 5.89 0.37
N VAL A 357 -6.95 5.84 -0.34
CA VAL A 357 -8.21 6.43 0.08
C VAL A 357 -9.25 5.33 0.21
N ILE A 358 -9.90 5.26 1.37
CA ILE A 358 -10.89 4.23 1.67
C ILE A 358 -12.22 4.93 1.87
N VAL A 359 -13.23 4.52 1.12
CA VAL A 359 -14.59 5.05 1.26
C VAL A 359 -15.54 3.88 1.47
N ASP A 360 -16.11 3.82 2.67
CA ASP A 360 -17.10 2.81 3.05
C ASP A 360 -18.10 3.42 4.03
N MET A 361 -19.35 3.03 3.93
CA MET A 361 -20.40 3.47 4.85
C MET A 361 -20.25 2.80 6.22
N ASN A 362 -19.58 1.64 6.28
CA ASN A 362 -19.30 0.93 7.51
C ASN A 362 -17.95 1.38 8.09
N PRO A 363 -17.93 2.10 9.24
CA PRO A 363 -16.69 2.54 9.86
C PRO A 363 -15.75 1.38 10.22
N TYR A 364 -16.28 0.19 10.51
CA TYR A 364 -15.47 -0.99 10.81
C TYR A 364 -14.60 -1.39 9.61
N VAL A 365 -15.12 -1.31 8.38
CA VAL A 365 -14.33 -1.64 7.18
C VAL A 365 -13.19 -0.64 7.03
N VAL A 366 -13.47 0.65 7.23
CA VAL A 366 -12.47 1.73 7.17
C VAL A 366 -11.38 1.51 8.23
N THR A 367 -11.76 1.25 9.48
CA THR A 367 -10.82 0.96 10.58
C THR A 367 -9.96 -0.26 10.26
N ARG A 368 -10.55 -1.36 9.77
CA ARG A 368 -9.81 -2.60 9.48
C ARG A 368 -8.81 -2.44 8.34
N LEU A 369 -9.11 -1.59 7.38
CA LEU A 369 -8.18 -1.25 6.31
C LEU A 369 -7.03 -0.39 6.84
N MET A 370 -7.33 0.63 7.65
CA MET A 370 -6.30 1.49 8.26
C MET A 370 -5.36 0.74 9.21
N ASP A 371 -5.87 -0.22 9.99
CA ASP A 371 -5.10 -0.99 10.97
C ASP A 371 -4.06 -1.94 10.35
N ARG A 372 -4.13 -2.22 9.05
CA ARG A 372 -3.24 -3.16 8.35
C ARG A 372 -2.02 -2.50 7.74
N GLY A 373 -1.34 -1.69 8.53
CA GLY A 373 -0.11 -1.02 8.11
C GLY A 373 -0.34 0.24 7.27
N THR A 374 -1.49 0.44 6.63
CA THR A 374 -1.79 1.68 5.89
C THR A 374 -2.16 2.85 6.82
N ALA A 375 -1.32 3.15 7.81
CA ALA A 375 -1.48 4.28 8.73
C ALA A 375 -1.49 5.65 8.01
N HIS A 376 -1.12 5.67 6.73
CA HIS A 376 -1.17 6.85 5.86
C HIS A 376 -2.41 6.89 4.96
N ALA A 377 -3.35 5.95 5.11
CA ALA A 377 -4.58 5.95 4.35
C ALA A 377 -5.56 7.02 4.87
N LEU A 378 -6.27 7.64 3.95
CA LEU A 378 -7.39 8.53 4.25
C LEU A 378 -8.68 7.72 4.29
N GLY A 379 -9.23 7.50 5.48
CA GLY A 379 -10.54 6.89 5.68
C GLY A 379 -11.69 7.91 5.62
N ILE A 380 -12.67 7.67 4.76
CA ILE A 380 -13.92 8.44 4.66
C ILE A 380 -15.08 7.51 4.99
N VAL A 381 -15.73 7.74 6.12
CA VAL A 381 -16.94 7.01 6.52
C VAL A 381 -18.15 7.71 5.90
N SER A 382 -18.54 7.30 4.70
CA SER A 382 -19.66 7.89 3.95
C SER A 382 -20.14 6.95 2.86
N ASP A 383 -21.30 7.23 2.28
CA ASP A 383 -21.81 6.50 1.12
C ASP A 383 -20.96 6.82 -0.12
N PRO A 384 -20.35 5.82 -0.79
CA PRO A 384 -19.66 6.03 -2.05
C PRO A 384 -20.50 6.71 -3.15
N ALA A 385 -21.84 6.52 -3.17
CA ALA A 385 -22.73 7.21 -4.10
C ALA A 385 -22.87 8.70 -3.83
N VAL A 386 -22.45 9.19 -2.67
CA VAL A 386 -22.32 10.62 -2.42
C VAL A 386 -20.91 11.09 -2.78
N VAL A 387 -19.89 10.38 -2.30
CA VAL A 387 -18.50 10.80 -2.42
C VAL A 387 -18.02 10.80 -3.88
N LEU A 388 -18.29 9.73 -4.63
CA LEU A 388 -17.75 9.55 -5.96
C LEU A 388 -18.34 10.53 -7.00
N PRO A 389 -19.66 10.76 -7.08
CA PRO A 389 -20.22 11.78 -7.98
C PRO A 389 -19.77 13.20 -7.65
N MET A 390 -19.64 13.53 -6.36
CA MET A 390 -19.11 14.83 -5.92
C MET A 390 -17.65 15.00 -6.33
N LEU A 391 -16.82 13.95 -6.18
CA LEU A 391 -15.44 13.95 -6.63
C LEU A 391 -15.34 14.17 -8.14
N VAL A 392 -16.14 13.44 -8.93
CA VAL A 392 -16.20 13.61 -10.39
C VAL A 392 -16.63 15.02 -10.78
N SER A 393 -17.64 15.58 -10.10
CA SER A 393 -18.10 16.95 -10.37
C SER A 393 -17.01 17.98 -10.11
N GLU A 394 -16.27 17.85 -9.01
CA GLU A 394 -15.14 18.73 -8.72
C GLU A 394 -14.01 18.57 -9.74
N LEU A 395 -13.71 17.33 -10.16
CA LEU A 395 -12.71 17.08 -11.20
C LEU A 395 -13.11 17.71 -12.54
N LYS A 396 -14.39 17.70 -12.91
CA LYS A 396 -14.88 18.37 -14.13
C LYS A 396 -14.61 19.87 -14.08
N VAL A 397 -14.94 20.52 -12.96
CA VAL A 397 -14.62 21.94 -12.75
C VAL A 397 -13.13 22.21 -12.91
N LEU A 398 -12.26 21.33 -12.39
CA LEU A 398 -10.81 21.48 -12.53
C LEU A 398 -10.27 21.23 -13.94
N GLU A 399 -10.91 20.36 -14.74
CA GLU A 399 -10.55 20.14 -16.15
C GLU A 399 -11.05 21.28 -17.04
N ASP A 400 -12.26 21.81 -16.78
CA ASP A 400 -12.85 22.91 -17.55
C ASP A 400 -12.08 24.23 -17.37
N ASN A 401 -11.54 24.49 -16.17
CA ASN A 401 -10.69 25.67 -15.90
C ASN A 401 -9.31 25.62 -16.60
N LYS A 402 -9.02 24.56 -17.37
CA LYS A 402 -7.79 24.39 -18.16
C LYS A 402 -8.00 24.70 -19.65
N MET A 403 -9.26 24.86 -20.09
CA MET A 403 -9.64 25.42 -21.40
C MET A 403 -9.71 26.95 -21.31
#